data_AF-A0A433PJW1-F1
#
_entry.id   AF-A0A433PJW1-F1
#
_cell.length_a   1.000
_cell.length_b   1.000
_cell.length_c   1.000
_cell.angle_alpha   90.00
_cell.angle_beta   90.00
_cell.angle_gamma   90.00
#
_symmetry.space_group_name_H-M   'P 1'
#
loop_
_entity.id
_entity.type
_entity.pdbx_description
1 polymer ?
#
loop_
_entity_poly.entity_id
_entity_poly.type
_entity_poly.pdbx_seq_one_letter_code
_entity_poly.pdbx_strand_id
1 'polypeptide(L)'
;MTTLINYAAHPSLHTTIKTTTVTRDGHEPANLLTGLSNTKGFLVERFVKPPVDLVVHFKYPVNLAAVVIDPRVGQNASHLFSLYASTLPNAAASERDVWIFLGKIEVQDRIGEIGCIVNPSFRDTGAHQDRALDVVGELRKATSRFCNATAPPATFTPRAHILHRAHSLKIVINHVHNSRLPSLRHLEIWATPSPRCPPAVRTEIRAVVTTDLSSSSSSSPISTADVIDLTSDNESDPGPPPCPTHFIDPITTQPMRNPVRLPSGHACDRSTVRKHLEQCAGGEGRGTDPFTGLPMRWADVKVDAALKEEIGRWWRSVDGV
;
A
#
# COMPACT_ATOMS: atom_id res chain seq x y z
N MET A 1 -23.89 9.42 -8.87
CA MET A 1 -22.49 8.98 -9.05
C MET A 1 -22.32 7.68 -8.31
N THR A 2 -21.82 6.66 -8.98
CA THR A 2 -21.51 5.40 -8.32
C THR A 2 -20.01 5.31 -8.15
N THR A 3 -19.60 5.32 -6.90
CA THR A 3 -18.20 5.38 -6.51
C THR A 3 -17.74 3.96 -6.20
N LEU A 4 -16.69 3.51 -6.87
CA LEU A 4 -15.92 2.38 -6.40
C LEU A 4 -15.36 2.73 -5.03
N ILE A 5 -15.50 1.81 -4.08
CA ILE A 5 -15.08 2.03 -2.70
C ILE A 5 -13.92 1.09 -2.40
N ASN A 6 -12.87 1.60 -1.77
CA ASN A 6 -11.82 0.76 -1.21
C ASN A 6 -12.27 0.22 0.16
N TYR A 7 -12.79 -1.01 0.18
CA TYR A 7 -13.28 -1.67 1.38
C TYR A 7 -12.19 -1.99 2.39
N ALA A 8 -10.92 -2.02 1.99
CA ALA A 8 -9.82 -2.23 2.92
C ALA A 8 -9.53 -0.96 3.73
N ALA A 9 -9.69 0.24 3.16
CA ALA A 9 -9.25 1.49 3.79
C ALA A 9 -10.35 2.27 4.52
N HIS A 10 -11.59 1.75 4.59
CA HIS A 10 -12.74 2.49 5.10
C HIS A 10 -13.24 1.91 6.44
N PRO A 11 -12.94 2.54 7.60
CA PRO A 11 -13.23 1.96 8.93
C PRO A 11 -14.71 1.66 9.16
N SER A 12 -15.59 2.55 8.71
CA SER A 12 -17.05 2.48 8.86
C SER A 12 -17.70 1.30 8.11
N LEU A 13 -16.98 0.62 7.21
CA LEU A 13 -17.47 -0.58 6.51
C LEU A 13 -17.29 -1.85 7.34
N HIS A 14 -16.60 -1.77 8.49
CA HIS A 14 -16.33 -2.89 9.40
C HIS A 14 -15.75 -4.13 8.69
N THR A 15 -14.92 -3.89 7.68
CA THR A 15 -14.11 -4.94 7.07
C THR A 15 -13.16 -5.48 8.14
N THR A 16 -13.04 -6.81 8.23
CA THR A 16 -12.10 -7.46 9.15
C THR A 16 -11.16 -8.35 8.37
N ILE A 17 -9.97 -8.59 8.92
CA ILE A 17 -8.97 -9.47 8.30
C ILE A 17 -8.36 -10.35 9.37
N LYS A 18 -8.18 -11.63 9.05
CA LYS A 18 -7.61 -12.65 9.93
C LYS A 18 -6.60 -13.49 9.16
N THR A 19 -5.71 -14.12 9.91
CA THR A 19 -4.83 -15.17 9.40
C THR A 19 -4.76 -16.28 10.43
N THR A 20 -4.51 -17.51 10.00
CA THR A 20 -4.20 -18.63 10.90
C THR A 20 -2.71 -18.68 11.27
N THR A 21 -1.90 -17.87 10.58
CA THR A 21 -0.44 -17.90 10.64
C THR A 21 0.10 -16.94 11.70
N VAL A 22 1.18 -17.36 12.37
CA VAL A 22 1.88 -16.52 13.35
C VAL A 22 2.56 -15.34 12.65
N THR A 23 2.24 -14.13 13.11
CA THR A 23 2.81 -12.87 12.60
C THR A 23 3.91 -12.34 13.49
N ARG A 24 4.82 -11.56 12.90
CA ARG A 24 5.81 -10.80 13.65
C ARG A 24 5.15 -9.64 14.39
N ASP A 25 5.66 -9.29 15.56
CA ASP A 25 5.14 -8.18 16.36
C ASP A 25 5.06 -6.87 15.56
N GLY A 26 3.91 -6.20 15.66
CA GLY A 26 3.62 -4.94 14.96
C GLY A 26 3.35 -5.10 13.46
N HIS A 27 3.30 -6.34 12.95
CA HIS A 27 3.00 -6.67 11.54
C HIS A 27 1.75 -7.55 11.41
N GLU A 28 0.75 -7.27 12.24
CA GLU A 28 -0.53 -7.96 12.29
C GLU A 28 -1.32 -7.72 10.98
N PRO A 29 -2.21 -8.65 10.58
CA PRO A 29 -3.00 -8.50 9.37
C PRO A 29 -3.87 -7.23 9.38
N ALA A 30 -4.27 -6.74 10.56
CA ALA A 30 -5.06 -5.51 10.71
C ALA A 30 -4.38 -4.27 10.11
N ASN A 31 -3.05 -4.25 10.00
CA ASN A 31 -2.30 -3.17 9.34
C ASN A 31 -2.65 -3.01 7.86
N LEU A 32 -3.24 -4.02 7.23
CA LEU A 32 -3.69 -3.97 5.86
C LEU A 32 -5.02 -3.22 5.69
N LEU A 33 -5.74 -2.93 6.78
CA LEU A 33 -7.03 -2.24 6.76
C LEU A 33 -6.97 -0.76 7.18
N THR A 34 -5.76 -0.21 7.35
CA THR A 34 -5.56 1.17 7.81
C THR A 34 -5.27 2.16 6.67
N GLY A 35 -5.47 1.76 5.42
CA GLY A 35 -5.17 2.58 4.25
C GLY A 35 -3.67 2.89 4.13
N LEU A 36 -3.34 4.02 3.49
CA LEU A 36 -1.94 4.43 3.22
C LEU A 36 -1.20 4.96 4.45
N SER A 37 -1.90 5.17 5.57
CA SER A 37 -1.31 5.74 6.80
C SER A 37 -0.35 4.79 7.51
N ASN A 38 -0.42 3.49 7.22
CA ASN A 38 0.37 2.47 7.89
C ASN A 38 1.41 1.87 6.96
N THR A 39 2.67 2.02 7.33
CA THR A 39 3.82 1.55 6.55
C THR A 39 4.34 0.19 7.00
N LYS A 40 3.83 -0.36 8.12
CA LYS A 40 4.30 -1.63 8.68
C LYS A 40 3.81 -2.83 7.87
N GLY A 41 2.55 -2.80 7.46
CA GLY A 41 1.93 -3.90 6.72
C GLY A 41 1.88 -5.22 7.49
N PHE A 42 1.81 -6.32 6.75
CA PHE A 42 1.77 -7.69 7.22
C PHE A 42 3.09 -8.42 6.94
N LEU A 43 3.62 -9.11 7.95
CA LEU A 43 4.85 -9.89 7.87
C LEU A 43 4.77 -11.06 8.84
N VAL A 44 5.09 -12.25 8.36
CA VAL A 44 5.09 -13.46 9.19
C VAL A 44 6.37 -13.64 10.00
N GLU A 45 6.33 -14.54 10.98
CA GLU A 45 7.54 -14.96 11.70
C GLU A 45 8.51 -15.76 10.83
N ARG A 46 9.78 -15.78 11.23
CA ARG A 46 10.91 -16.29 10.43
C ARG A 46 10.81 -17.78 10.06
N PHE A 47 10.11 -18.56 10.88
CA PHE A 47 9.95 -20.00 10.68
C PHE A 47 8.72 -20.34 9.81
N VAL A 48 7.89 -19.36 9.48
CA VAL A 48 6.72 -19.56 8.62
C VAL A 48 7.15 -19.57 7.16
N LYS A 49 6.75 -20.63 6.45
CA LYS A 49 6.95 -20.78 5.01
C LYS A 49 5.60 -20.69 4.27
N PRO A 50 5.58 -20.25 3.01
CA PRO A 50 4.38 -20.41 2.17
C PRO A 50 3.86 -21.86 2.15
N PRO A 51 2.54 -22.06 2.00
CA PRO A 51 1.51 -21.04 1.78
C PRO A 51 1.08 -20.31 3.07
N VAL A 52 0.78 -19.02 2.96
CA VAL A 52 0.23 -18.20 4.06
C VAL A 52 -1.08 -17.58 3.62
N ASP A 53 -2.14 -17.70 4.43
CA ASP A 53 -3.46 -17.20 4.09
C ASP A 53 -3.88 -15.97 4.92
N LEU A 54 -4.52 -15.03 4.23
CA LEU A 54 -5.19 -13.86 4.78
C LEU A 54 -6.65 -13.93 4.36
N VAL A 55 -7.57 -13.90 5.31
CA VAL A 55 -9.01 -13.93 5.06
C VAL A 55 -9.62 -12.61 5.46
N VAL A 56 -10.11 -11.88 4.47
CA VAL A 56 -10.87 -10.64 4.63
C VAL A 56 -12.35 -10.98 4.66
N HIS A 57 -13.07 -10.45 5.63
CA HIS A 57 -14.52 -10.57 5.74
C HIS A 57 -15.17 -9.19 5.66
N PHE A 58 -16.20 -9.09 4.83
CA PHE A 58 -17.03 -7.89 4.71
C PHE A 58 -18.28 -8.04 5.57
N LYS A 59 -18.72 -6.93 6.21
CA LYS A 59 -19.98 -6.89 6.97
C LYS A 59 -21.18 -7.25 6.09
N TYR A 60 -21.16 -6.78 4.84
CA TYR A 60 -22.18 -7.02 3.83
C TYR A 60 -21.53 -7.52 2.54
N PRO A 61 -22.23 -8.30 1.70
CA PRO A 61 -21.64 -8.81 0.47
C PRO A 61 -21.30 -7.67 -0.48
N VAL A 62 -20.18 -7.81 -1.16
CA VAL A 62 -19.66 -6.83 -2.12
C VAL A 62 -19.72 -7.37 -3.54
N ASN A 63 -19.78 -6.44 -4.49
CA ASN A 63 -19.53 -6.67 -5.90
C ASN A 63 -18.09 -6.24 -6.20
N LEU A 64 -17.18 -7.21 -6.29
CA LEU A 64 -15.73 -6.99 -6.37
C LEU A 64 -15.32 -6.56 -7.79
N ALA A 65 -14.63 -5.42 -7.87
CA ALA A 65 -14.13 -4.85 -9.11
C ALA A 65 -12.64 -5.10 -9.30
N ALA A 66 -11.83 -4.89 -8.26
CA ALA A 66 -10.40 -5.10 -8.32
C ALA A 66 -9.78 -5.37 -6.95
N VAL A 67 -8.62 -6.01 -6.96
CA VAL A 67 -7.76 -6.16 -5.78
C VAL A 67 -6.35 -5.71 -6.17
N VAL A 68 -5.79 -4.79 -5.39
CA VAL A 68 -4.43 -4.26 -5.56
C VAL A 68 -3.60 -4.64 -4.35
N ILE A 69 -2.38 -5.10 -4.57
CA ILE A 69 -1.46 -5.57 -3.54
C ILE A 69 -0.07 -4.96 -3.72
N ASP A 70 0.51 -4.47 -2.64
CA ASP A 70 1.93 -4.12 -2.55
C ASP A 70 2.63 -5.19 -1.72
N PRO A 71 3.42 -6.09 -2.32
CA PRO A 71 3.95 -7.24 -1.60
C PRO A 71 5.18 -6.95 -0.73
N ARG A 72 5.82 -5.78 -0.85
CA ARG A 72 7.18 -5.60 -0.32
C ARG A 72 7.18 -4.95 1.06
N VAL A 73 7.58 -5.66 2.11
CA VAL A 73 7.79 -5.10 3.46
C VAL A 73 9.27 -5.11 3.80
N GLY A 74 9.89 -3.92 3.76
CA GLY A 74 11.34 -3.79 3.88
C GLY A 74 12.06 -4.58 2.78
N GLN A 75 12.90 -5.53 3.20
CA GLN A 75 13.60 -6.44 2.27
C GLN A 75 12.75 -7.64 1.84
N ASN A 76 11.64 -7.94 2.52
CA ASN A 76 10.78 -9.08 2.20
C ASN A 76 9.86 -8.76 1.03
N ALA A 77 9.69 -9.71 0.12
CA ALA A 77 8.83 -9.55 -1.04
C ALA A 77 8.17 -10.88 -1.39
N SER A 78 6.84 -10.87 -1.42
CA SER A 78 6.03 -11.98 -1.91
C SER A 78 5.82 -11.89 -3.41
N HIS A 79 5.78 -13.04 -4.07
CA HIS A 79 5.79 -13.13 -5.52
C HIS A 79 4.46 -13.59 -6.10
N LEU A 80 3.92 -14.71 -5.58
CA LEU A 80 2.72 -15.34 -6.14
C LEU A 80 1.58 -15.32 -5.14
N PHE A 81 0.49 -14.69 -5.51
CA PHE A 81 -0.74 -14.62 -4.72
C PHE A 81 -1.86 -15.38 -5.44
N SER A 82 -2.64 -16.16 -4.71
CA SER A 82 -3.89 -16.75 -5.20
C SER A 82 -5.08 -16.19 -4.44
N LEU A 83 -6.11 -15.84 -5.18
CA LEU A 83 -7.31 -15.21 -4.65
C LEU A 83 -8.48 -16.18 -4.72
N TYR A 84 -9.26 -16.20 -3.65
CA TYR A 84 -10.49 -16.98 -3.55
C TYR A 84 -11.58 -16.13 -2.92
N ALA A 85 -12.85 -16.41 -3.23
CA ALA A 85 -13.97 -15.81 -2.51
C ALA A 85 -14.99 -16.84 -2.06
N SER A 86 -15.74 -16.45 -1.04
CA SER A 86 -16.90 -17.18 -0.52
C SER A 86 -18.10 -16.23 -0.41
N THR A 87 -19.30 -16.79 -0.61
CA THR A 87 -20.59 -16.13 -0.41
C THR A 87 -21.12 -16.29 1.01
N LEU A 88 -20.46 -17.09 1.85
CA LEU A 88 -20.91 -17.36 3.20
C LEU A 88 -20.55 -16.20 4.14
N PRO A 89 -21.51 -15.71 4.96
CA PRO A 89 -21.20 -14.78 6.03
C PRO A 89 -20.24 -15.40 7.04
N ASN A 90 -19.40 -14.58 7.67
CA ASN A 90 -18.39 -15.00 8.66
C ASN A 90 -18.96 -15.90 9.78
N ALA A 91 -20.21 -15.68 10.22
CA ALA A 91 -20.86 -16.49 11.26
C ALA A 91 -21.32 -17.90 10.79
N ALA A 92 -21.41 -18.11 9.47
CA ALA A 92 -21.84 -19.39 8.86
C ALA A 92 -20.66 -20.18 8.26
N ALA A 93 -19.44 -19.65 8.36
CA ALA A 93 -18.22 -20.30 7.89
C ALA A 93 -17.94 -21.55 8.72
N SER A 94 -18.29 -22.72 8.18
CA SER A 94 -17.94 -24.04 8.75
C SER A 94 -16.71 -24.59 8.07
N GLU A 95 -16.19 -25.74 8.53
CA GLU A 95 -15.14 -26.51 7.85
C GLU A 95 -15.43 -26.83 6.36
N ARG A 96 -16.68 -26.65 5.90
CA ARG A 96 -17.08 -26.79 4.49
C ARG A 96 -17.13 -25.47 3.73
N ASP A 97 -16.35 -24.47 4.11
CA ASP A 97 -16.24 -23.24 3.34
C ASP A 97 -15.77 -23.52 1.91
N VAL A 98 -16.70 -23.37 0.95
CA VAL A 98 -16.41 -23.56 -0.47
C VAL A 98 -15.73 -22.30 -1.00
N TRP A 99 -14.41 -22.33 -1.05
CA TRP A 99 -13.59 -21.27 -1.63
C TRP A 99 -13.56 -21.39 -3.16
N ILE A 100 -14.11 -20.39 -3.86
CA ILE A 100 -14.06 -20.32 -5.31
C ILE A 100 -12.83 -19.54 -5.72
N PHE A 101 -11.96 -20.18 -6.50
CA PHE A 101 -10.77 -19.55 -7.04
C PHE A 101 -11.13 -18.40 -8.00
N LEU A 102 -10.54 -17.23 -7.75
CA LEU A 102 -10.76 -16.01 -8.51
C LEU A 102 -9.64 -15.72 -9.50
N GLY A 103 -8.40 -16.10 -9.21
CA GLY A 103 -7.25 -15.81 -10.08
C GLY A 103 -5.94 -15.74 -9.30
N LYS A 104 -4.85 -15.44 -10.01
CA LYS A 104 -3.52 -15.23 -9.43
C LYS A 104 -3.00 -13.84 -9.74
N ILE A 105 -2.12 -13.35 -8.88
CA ILE A 105 -1.32 -12.15 -9.10
C ILE A 105 0.14 -12.55 -8.96
N GLU A 106 0.94 -12.23 -9.97
CA GLU A 106 2.38 -12.46 -9.98
C GLU A 106 3.09 -11.11 -9.96
N VAL A 107 3.99 -10.90 -9.00
CA VAL A 107 4.69 -9.61 -8.80
C VAL A 107 6.19 -9.81 -8.88
N GLN A 108 6.86 -9.07 -9.76
CA GLN A 108 8.30 -9.18 -9.97
C GLN A 108 9.09 -8.66 -8.74
N ASP A 109 10.31 -9.16 -8.50
CA ASP A 109 11.17 -8.69 -7.38
C ASP A 109 11.82 -7.33 -7.72
N ARG A 110 11.00 -6.31 -7.98
CA ARG A 110 11.44 -4.94 -8.23
C ARG A 110 10.94 -4.00 -7.14
N ILE A 111 11.67 -2.93 -6.89
CA ILE A 111 11.26 -1.90 -5.92
C ILE A 111 10.08 -1.14 -6.53
N GLY A 112 9.02 -0.97 -5.74
CA GLY A 112 7.80 -0.28 -6.19
C GLY A 112 6.86 -1.13 -7.05
N GLU A 113 7.23 -2.36 -7.40
CA GLU A 113 6.34 -3.26 -8.15
C GLU A 113 5.14 -3.66 -7.29
N ILE A 114 3.96 -3.56 -7.88
CA ILE A 114 2.69 -3.90 -7.27
C ILE A 114 1.96 -4.92 -8.13
N GLY A 115 1.05 -5.64 -7.50
CA GLY A 115 0.16 -6.58 -8.17
C GLY A 115 -1.26 -6.04 -8.25
N CYS A 116 -1.95 -6.30 -9.35
CA CYS A 116 -3.35 -5.94 -9.50
C CYS A 116 -4.10 -7.02 -10.27
N ILE A 117 -5.34 -7.27 -9.87
CA ILE A 117 -6.31 -8.07 -10.62
C ILE A 117 -7.62 -7.30 -10.75
N VAL A 118 -8.22 -7.32 -11.93
CA VAL A 118 -9.45 -6.57 -12.24
C VAL A 118 -10.54 -7.47 -12.81
N ASN A 119 -11.78 -7.02 -12.64
CA ASN A 119 -12.97 -7.57 -13.28
C ASN A 119 -13.29 -6.74 -14.53
N PRO A 120 -12.97 -7.21 -15.75
CA PRO A 120 -13.18 -6.45 -16.98
C PRO A 120 -14.67 -6.37 -17.34
N SER A 121 -15.49 -7.27 -16.80
CA SER A 121 -16.93 -7.29 -16.99
C SER A 121 -17.67 -6.68 -15.79
N PHE A 122 -16.99 -5.83 -15.02
CA PHE A 122 -17.61 -5.19 -13.87
C PHE A 122 -18.77 -4.31 -14.30
N ARG A 123 -19.92 -4.59 -13.70
CA ARG A 123 -21.15 -3.84 -13.88
C ARG A 123 -21.51 -3.20 -12.57
N ASP A 124 -21.62 -1.89 -12.59
CA ASP A 124 -22.17 -1.18 -11.47
C ASP A 124 -23.70 -1.25 -11.53
N THR A 125 -24.28 -1.82 -10.48
CA THR A 125 -25.72 -2.07 -10.35
C THR A 125 -26.38 -1.12 -9.36
N GLY A 126 -25.62 -0.12 -8.87
CA GLY A 126 -26.04 0.75 -7.80
C GLY A 126 -27.02 1.84 -8.23
N ALA A 127 -26.96 2.34 -9.45
CA ALA A 127 -27.63 3.60 -9.81
C ALA A 127 -28.40 3.48 -11.12
N HIS A 128 -29.58 2.85 -11.12
CA HIS A 128 -30.59 2.91 -12.21
C HIS A 128 -30.13 2.61 -13.66
N GLN A 129 -28.86 2.26 -13.89
CA GLN A 129 -28.26 1.94 -15.17
C GLN A 129 -27.23 0.83 -14.92
N ASP A 130 -27.49 -0.34 -15.50
CA ASP A 130 -26.48 -1.41 -15.63
C ASP A 130 -25.44 -0.95 -16.64
N ARG A 131 -24.43 -0.23 -16.15
CA ARG A 131 -23.36 0.35 -16.97
C ARG A 131 -22.08 -0.44 -16.75
N ALA A 132 -21.47 -0.87 -17.84
CA ALA A 132 -20.09 -1.36 -17.83
C ALA A 132 -19.17 -0.20 -17.38
N LEU A 133 -18.40 -0.44 -16.33
CA LEU A 133 -17.49 0.55 -15.78
C LEU A 133 -16.06 0.25 -16.22
N ASP A 134 -15.33 1.27 -16.66
CA ASP A 134 -13.89 1.16 -16.87
C ASP A 134 -13.20 1.15 -15.49
N VAL A 135 -13.07 -0.05 -14.90
CA VAL A 135 -12.45 -0.23 -13.58
C VAL A 135 -11.03 0.33 -13.58
N VAL A 136 -10.26 0.09 -14.63
CA VAL A 136 -8.87 0.57 -14.74
C VAL A 136 -8.84 2.10 -14.74
N GLY A 137 -9.72 2.74 -15.52
CA GLY A 137 -9.87 4.19 -15.53
C GLY A 137 -10.28 4.77 -14.16
N GLU A 138 -11.22 4.13 -13.47
CA GLU A 138 -11.65 4.56 -12.13
C GLU A 138 -10.56 4.38 -11.07
N LEU A 139 -9.80 3.29 -11.11
CA LEU A 139 -8.64 3.09 -10.21
C LEU A 139 -7.58 4.18 -10.41
N ARG A 140 -7.36 4.61 -11.66
CA ARG A 140 -6.45 5.74 -11.97
C ARG A 140 -6.97 7.04 -11.35
N LYS A 141 -8.27 7.32 -11.47
CA LYS A 141 -8.89 8.53 -10.87
C LYS A 141 -8.83 8.52 -9.35
N ALA A 142 -9.02 7.35 -8.74
CA ALA A 142 -8.96 7.18 -7.29
C ALA A 142 -7.52 7.20 -6.73
N THR A 143 -6.53 7.52 -7.55
CA THR A 143 -5.10 7.59 -7.18
C THR A 143 -4.59 6.29 -6.55
N SER A 144 -5.16 5.15 -6.98
CA SER A 144 -4.69 3.83 -6.55
C SER A 144 -3.24 3.65 -6.95
N ARG A 145 -2.45 2.97 -6.10
CA ARG A 145 -1.06 2.65 -6.44
C ARG A 145 -0.95 1.91 -7.78
N PHE A 146 -2.02 1.23 -8.20
CA PHE A 146 -2.14 0.55 -9.50
C PHE A 146 -1.57 1.33 -10.70
N CYS A 147 -1.65 2.66 -10.73
CA CYS A 147 -1.06 3.45 -11.83
C CYS A 147 0.47 3.28 -11.98
N ASN A 148 1.16 2.86 -10.93
CA ASN A 148 2.60 2.60 -10.91
C ASN A 148 2.95 1.15 -11.31
N ALA A 149 1.96 0.30 -11.63
CA ALA A 149 2.21 -1.07 -12.04
C ALA A 149 2.95 -1.11 -13.39
N THR A 150 4.07 -1.82 -13.44
CA THR A 150 4.85 -1.98 -14.68
C THR A 150 4.25 -3.04 -15.60
N ALA A 151 3.48 -3.98 -15.05
CA ALA A 151 2.77 -5.01 -15.79
C ALA A 151 1.26 -4.67 -15.92
N PRO A 152 0.59 -5.12 -17.00
CA PRO A 152 -0.86 -5.00 -17.09
C PRO A 152 -1.54 -5.77 -15.94
N PRO A 153 -2.74 -5.32 -15.50
CA PRO A 153 -3.45 -6.00 -14.43
C PRO A 153 -3.81 -7.42 -14.87
N ALA A 154 -3.74 -8.36 -13.94
CA ALA A 154 -4.33 -9.68 -14.11
C ALA A 154 -5.86 -9.55 -14.25
N THR A 155 -6.47 -10.58 -14.79
CA THR A 155 -7.93 -10.64 -14.95
C THR A 155 -8.47 -11.75 -14.07
N PHE A 156 -9.57 -11.50 -13.36
CA PHE A 156 -10.27 -12.60 -12.68
C PHE A 156 -10.65 -13.70 -13.67
N THR A 157 -10.62 -14.94 -13.20
CA THR A 157 -11.00 -16.09 -14.02
C THR A 157 -12.45 -15.94 -14.48
N PRO A 158 -12.81 -16.40 -15.69
CA PRO A 158 -14.20 -16.37 -16.16
C PRO A 158 -15.16 -17.16 -15.25
N ARG A 159 -14.64 -18.08 -14.43
CA ARG A 159 -15.41 -18.90 -13.48
C ARG A 159 -15.73 -18.15 -12.17
N ALA A 160 -15.23 -16.93 -12.00
CA ALA A 160 -15.46 -16.08 -10.83
C ALA A 160 -16.86 -15.44 -10.80
N HIS A 161 -17.91 -16.19 -11.14
CA HIS A 161 -19.31 -15.74 -11.12
C HIS A 161 -19.76 -15.20 -9.76
N ILE A 162 -19.04 -15.50 -8.68
CA ILE A 162 -19.33 -15.09 -7.31
C ILE A 162 -18.89 -13.64 -6.98
N LEU A 163 -18.13 -12.97 -7.85
CA LEU A 163 -17.60 -11.63 -7.58
C LEU A 163 -18.68 -10.62 -7.18
N HIS A 164 -19.91 -10.76 -7.69
CA HIS A 164 -21.05 -9.89 -7.38
C HIS A 164 -21.70 -10.12 -6.00
N ARG A 165 -21.26 -11.14 -5.24
CA ARG A 165 -21.82 -11.54 -3.92
C ARG A 165 -20.74 -11.98 -2.93
N ALA A 166 -19.51 -11.49 -3.05
CA ALA A 166 -18.44 -11.92 -2.18
C ALA A 166 -18.68 -11.41 -0.74
N HIS A 167 -18.77 -12.31 0.23
CA HIS A 167 -18.76 -11.97 1.67
C HIS A 167 -17.35 -12.04 2.26
N SER A 168 -16.51 -12.91 1.68
CA SER A 168 -15.16 -13.12 2.15
C SER A 168 -14.21 -13.22 0.96
N LEU A 169 -13.02 -12.65 1.12
CA LEU A 169 -11.91 -12.72 0.16
C LEU A 169 -10.71 -13.36 0.87
N LYS A 170 -10.26 -14.52 0.38
CA LYS A 170 -9.05 -15.18 0.84
C LYS A 170 -7.91 -14.90 -0.13
N ILE A 171 -6.83 -14.36 0.40
CA ILE A 171 -5.56 -14.09 -0.29
C ILE A 171 -4.54 -15.10 0.23
N VAL A 172 -3.97 -15.91 -0.64
CA VAL A 172 -2.96 -16.90 -0.28
C VAL A 172 -1.64 -16.51 -0.91
N ILE A 173 -0.62 -16.28 -0.09
CA ILE A 173 0.77 -16.07 -0.51
C ILE A 173 1.39 -17.45 -0.73
N ASN A 174 1.59 -17.83 -1.98
CA ASN A 174 2.11 -19.15 -2.36
C ASN A 174 3.63 -19.18 -2.52
N HIS A 175 4.23 -18.07 -2.97
CA HIS A 175 5.67 -17.99 -3.19
C HIS A 175 6.23 -16.63 -2.80
N VAL A 176 7.50 -16.63 -2.44
CA VAL A 176 8.31 -15.50 -1.98
C VAL A 176 9.63 -15.48 -2.73
N HIS A 177 10.22 -14.31 -2.90
CA HIS A 177 11.51 -14.16 -3.58
C HIS A 177 12.66 -14.55 -2.66
N ASN A 178 13.68 -15.22 -3.20
CA ASN A 178 14.98 -15.44 -2.55
C ASN A 178 14.91 -16.02 -1.10
N SER A 179 13.97 -16.93 -0.83
CA SER A 179 13.74 -17.50 0.52
C SER A 179 13.44 -16.47 1.61
N ARG A 180 12.92 -15.29 1.24
CA ARG A 180 12.47 -14.25 2.17
C ARG A 180 11.14 -14.63 2.84
N LEU A 181 10.65 -13.76 3.72
CA LEU A 181 9.41 -14.02 4.45
C LEU A 181 8.17 -13.61 3.64
N PRO A 182 7.05 -14.36 3.75
CA PRO A 182 5.74 -13.92 3.31
C PRO A 182 5.38 -12.55 3.87
N SER A 183 5.02 -11.63 2.99
CA SER A 183 4.84 -10.22 3.29
C SER A 183 3.81 -9.58 2.38
N LEU A 184 3.07 -8.62 2.92
CA LEU A 184 2.16 -7.76 2.17
C LEU A 184 2.16 -6.40 2.85
N ARG A 185 2.65 -5.35 2.19
CA ARG A 185 2.70 -3.99 2.75
C ARG A 185 1.32 -3.35 2.74
N HIS A 186 0.63 -3.45 1.61
CA HIS A 186 -0.61 -2.71 1.38
C HIS A 186 -1.61 -3.57 0.60
N LEU A 187 -2.89 -3.36 0.88
CA LEU A 187 -4.01 -4.05 0.27
C LEU A 187 -5.12 -3.04 -0.03
N GLU A 188 -5.56 -3.02 -1.28
CA GLU A 188 -6.75 -2.29 -1.71
C GLU A 188 -7.78 -3.26 -2.25
N ILE A 189 -9.03 -3.10 -1.83
CA ILE A 189 -10.15 -3.95 -2.26
C ILE A 189 -11.23 -3.04 -2.82
N TRP A 190 -11.26 -2.91 -4.14
CA TRP A 190 -12.18 -2.01 -4.83
C TRP A 190 -13.46 -2.75 -5.21
N ALA A 191 -14.59 -2.25 -4.72
CA ALA A 191 -15.89 -2.88 -4.91
C ALA A 191 -17.04 -1.88 -4.79
N THR A 192 -18.23 -2.31 -5.20
CA THR A 192 -19.50 -1.66 -4.83
C THR A 192 -20.29 -2.58 -3.88
N PRO A 193 -21.27 -2.08 -3.12
CA PRO A 193 -22.19 -2.96 -2.40
C PRO A 193 -22.85 -3.94 -3.37
N SER A 194 -23.00 -5.21 -2.97
CA SER A 194 -23.65 -6.20 -3.83
C SER A 194 -25.07 -5.72 -4.22
N PRO A 195 -25.51 -5.94 -5.48
CA PRO A 195 -26.90 -5.69 -5.87
C PRO A 195 -27.91 -6.49 -5.04
N ARG A 196 -27.47 -7.54 -4.35
CA ARG A 196 -28.31 -8.37 -3.48
C ARG A 196 -28.40 -7.85 -2.04
N CYS A 197 -27.67 -6.78 -1.69
CA CYS A 197 -27.85 -6.10 -0.42
C CYS A 197 -29.22 -5.38 -0.39
N PRO A 198 -29.91 -5.35 0.77
CA PRO A 198 -31.11 -4.55 0.93
C PRO A 198 -30.87 -3.08 0.53
N PRO A 199 -31.87 -2.39 -0.06
CA PRO A 199 -31.74 -0.98 -0.44
C PRO A 199 -31.26 -0.09 0.72
N ALA A 200 -31.76 -0.33 1.94
CA ALA A 200 -31.36 0.41 3.13
C ALA A 200 -29.85 0.35 3.39
N VAL A 201 -29.26 -0.84 3.30
CA VAL A 201 -27.81 -1.07 3.47
C VAL A 201 -27.00 -0.36 2.39
N ARG A 202 -27.48 -0.37 1.14
CA ARG A 202 -26.81 0.32 0.03
C ARG A 202 -26.84 1.83 0.23
N THR A 203 -27.95 2.38 0.74
CA THR A 203 -28.07 3.79 1.08
C THR A 203 -27.17 4.16 2.26
N GLU A 204 -27.10 3.32 3.29
CA GLU A 204 -26.21 3.49 4.45
C GLU A 204 -24.74 3.55 4.02
N ILE A 205 -24.28 2.57 3.24
CA ILE A 205 -22.89 2.54 2.75
C ILE A 205 -22.57 3.78 1.91
N ARG A 206 -23.51 4.25 1.07
CA ARG A 206 -23.31 5.47 0.29
C ARG A 206 -23.22 6.71 1.18
N ALA A 207 -24.11 6.83 2.16
CA ALA A 207 -24.12 7.94 3.09
C ALA A 207 -22.79 8.03 3.85
N VAL A 208 -22.29 6.89 4.32
CA VAL A 208 -20.99 6.75 4.98
C VAL A 208 -19.85 7.23 4.09
N VAL A 209 -19.79 6.75 2.84
CA VAL A 209 -18.74 7.15 1.87
C VAL A 209 -18.82 8.63 1.51
N THR A 210 -20.02 9.19 1.37
CA THR A 210 -20.20 10.63 1.09
C THR A 210 -19.87 11.52 2.29
N THR A 211 -20.09 11.02 3.51
CA THR A 211 -19.80 11.77 4.74
C THR A 211 -18.30 11.86 4.98
N ASP A 212 -17.53 10.84 4.63
CA ASP A 212 -16.07 10.90 4.71
C ASP A 212 -15.46 11.77 3.60
N LEU A 213 -16.10 11.87 2.43
CA LEU A 213 -15.73 12.85 1.39
C LEU A 213 -16.03 14.30 1.81
N SER A 214 -17.06 14.54 2.63
CA SER A 214 -17.43 15.88 3.09
C SER A 214 -16.74 16.29 4.40
N SER A 215 -16.40 15.35 5.29
CA SER A 215 -15.60 15.62 6.48
C SER A 215 -14.12 15.87 6.15
N SER A 216 -13.61 15.30 5.04
CA SER A 216 -12.34 15.71 4.43
C SER A 216 -12.41 17.04 3.65
N SER A 217 -13.59 17.65 3.51
CA SER A 217 -13.78 19.00 2.93
C SER A 217 -13.96 20.12 3.98
N SER A 218 -13.82 19.81 5.28
CA SER A 218 -13.71 20.81 6.36
C SER A 218 -12.29 20.97 6.91
N SER A 219 -11.32 20.28 6.32
CA SER A 219 -9.92 20.74 6.29
C SER A 219 -9.69 21.51 4.99
N SER A 220 -9.16 22.73 5.12
CA SER A 220 -8.78 23.65 4.06
C SER A 220 -8.09 22.97 2.85
N PRO A 221 -8.20 23.54 1.63
CA PRO A 221 -8.07 22.79 0.39
C PRO A 221 -6.63 22.33 0.16
N ILE A 222 -6.43 21.01 0.14
CA ILE A 222 -5.28 20.40 -0.54
C ILE A 222 -5.64 20.37 -2.02
N SER A 223 -5.14 21.36 -2.75
CA SER A 223 -5.21 21.38 -4.20
C SER A 223 -4.18 20.41 -4.77
N THR A 224 -4.66 19.61 -5.72
CA THR A 224 -3.94 18.65 -6.54
C THR A 224 -2.88 19.34 -7.42
N ALA A 225 -1.61 19.23 -7.04
CA ALA A 225 -0.39 19.29 -7.87
C ALA A 225 0.75 18.89 -6.90
N ASP A 226 1.34 17.68 -6.95
CA ASP A 226 2.39 17.33 -7.91
C ASP A 226 2.46 15.81 -8.12
N VAL A 227 1.93 15.36 -9.26
CA VAL A 227 2.67 14.42 -10.10
C VAL A 227 3.26 15.33 -11.19
N ILE A 228 4.54 15.70 -11.07
CA ILE A 228 5.26 16.33 -12.19
C ILE A 228 6.36 15.36 -12.61
N ASP A 229 5.99 14.60 -13.64
CA ASP A 229 6.91 14.18 -14.69
C ASP A 229 7.40 15.43 -15.43
N LEU A 230 8.67 15.41 -15.76
CA LEU A 230 9.43 16.46 -16.41
C LEU A 230 8.84 16.75 -17.79
N THR A 231 8.25 17.94 -18.02
CA THR A 231 8.41 18.71 -19.27
C THR A 231 7.61 20.03 -19.26
N SER A 232 8.32 21.10 -19.67
CA SER A 232 7.84 22.38 -20.23
C SER A 232 7.09 23.40 -19.35
N ASP A 233 7.82 24.44 -18.97
CA ASP A 233 7.53 25.88 -19.13
C ASP A 233 6.07 26.36 -19.04
N ASN A 234 5.69 26.94 -17.88
CA ASN A 234 5.09 28.29 -17.86
C ASN A 234 5.07 28.87 -16.44
N GLU A 235 5.59 30.08 -16.27
CA GLU A 235 5.53 30.88 -15.04
C GLU A 235 4.11 31.29 -14.67
N SER A 236 3.79 31.29 -13.36
CA SER A 236 3.09 32.37 -12.64
C SER A 236 2.97 32.06 -11.13
N ASP A 237 3.80 32.74 -10.33
CA ASP A 237 3.76 33.03 -8.87
C ASP A 237 4.20 31.95 -7.83
N PRO A 238 5.10 32.29 -6.84
CA PRO A 238 5.86 31.30 -6.08
C PRO A 238 5.21 30.96 -4.74
N GLY A 239 4.65 29.76 -4.62
CA GLY A 239 4.57 29.10 -3.31
C GLY A 239 5.98 28.81 -2.78
N PRO A 240 6.16 28.62 -1.45
CA PRO A 240 7.46 28.27 -0.90
C PRO A 240 8.00 27.03 -1.63
N PRO A 241 9.26 27.05 -2.08
CA PRO A 241 9.79 26.00 -2.93
C PRO A 241 9.73 24.65 -2.20
N PRO A 242 9.33 23.56 -2.88
CA PRO A 242 9.36 22.22 -2.29
C PRO A 242 10.79 21.87 -1.85
N CYS A 243 10.91 21.09 -0.76
CA CYS A 243 12.21 20.69 -0.22
C CYS A 243 13.07 20.01 -1.29
N PRO A 244 14.24 20.59 -1.64
CA PRO A 244 15.12 20.00 -2.64
C PRO A 244 15.47 18.56 -2.31
N THR A 245 15.43 17.69 -3.32
CA THR A 245 15.57 16.24 -3.15
C THR A 245 16.90 15.83 -2.49
N HIS A 246 17.97 16.61 -2.67
CA HIS A 246 19.27 16.37 -2.05
C HIS A 246 19.34 16.75 -0.55
N PHE A 247 18.30 17.40 0.00
CA PHE A 247 18.14 17.65 1.44
C PHE A 247 17.39 16.54 2.16
N ILE A 248 16.83 15.59 1.42
CA ILE A 248 16.01 14.49 1.95
C ILE A 248 16.89 13.28 2.23
N ASP A 249 16.70 12.65 3.39
CA ASP A 249 17.36 11.40 3.75
C ASP A 249 16.81 10.26 2.86
N PRO A 250 17.65 9.58 2.08
CA PRO A 250 17.22 8.54 1.13
C PRO A 250 16.66 7.25 1.77
N ILE A 251 16.86 7.03 3.07
CA ILE A 251 16.38 5.85 3.80
C ILE A 251 15.07 6.19 4.53
N THR A 252 15.01 7.35 5.20
CA THR A 252 13.84 7.73 6.01
C THR A 252 12.84 8.61 5.27
N THR A 253 13.20 9.12 4.10
CA THR A 253 12.41 10.04 3.27
C THR A 253 11.94 11.27 4.06
N GLN A 254 12.78 11.76 4.96
CA GLN A 254 12.55 12.97 5.77
C GLN A 254 13.68 13.98 5.54
N PRO A 255 13.44 15.30 5.64
CA PRO A 255 14.51 16.29 5.57
C PRO A 255 15.60 16.01 6.60
N MET A 256 16.86 15.98 6.15
CA MET A 256 18.01 15.73 7.01
C MET A 256 18.17 16.87 8.02
N ARG A 257 18.26 16.54 9.31
CA ARG A 257 18.55 17.53 10.38
C ARG A 257 20.04 17.61 10.68
N ASN A 258 20.73 16.48 10.57
CA ASN A 258 22.16 16.36 10.78
C ASN A 258 22.76 15.50 9.65
N PRO A 259 22.96 16.06 8.45
CA PRO A 259 23.50 15.31 7.33
C PRO A 259 24.93 14.83 7.63
N VAL A 260 25.17 13.57 7.28
CA VAL A 260 26.48 12.93 7.32
C VAL A 260 26.72 12.25 5.97
N ARG A 261 27.98 12.22 5.56
CA ARG A 261 28.42 11.59 4.32
C ARG A 261 29.06 10.24 4.62
N LEU A 262 28.56 9.23 3.95
CA LEU A 262 29.09 7.87 3.99
C LEU A 262 30.34 7.75 3.09
N PRO A 263 31.19 6.73 3.27
CA PRO A 263 32.30 6.44 2.35
C PRO A 263 31.85 6.22 0.91
N SER A 264 30.61 5.73 0.70
CA SER A 264 29.98 5.60 -0.62
C SER A 264 29.64 6.95 -1.29
N GLY A 265 29.81 8.06 -0.58
CA GLY A 265 29.50 9.40 -1.09
C GLY A 265 28.05 9.84 -0.85
N HIS A 266 27.15 8.95 -0.43
CA HIS A 266 25.76 9.29 -0.14
C HIS A 266 25.64 10.12 1.15
N ALA A 267 24.73 11.09 1.14
CA ALA A 267 24.34 11.86 2.31
C ALA A 267 23.10 11.26 2.97
N CYS A 268 23.13 11.07 4.28
CA CYS A 268 22.01 10.59 5.08
C CYS A 268 21.95 11.35 6.41
N ASP A 269 20.84 11.26 7.14
CA ASP A 269 20.79 11.80 8.49
C ASP A 269 21.61 10.94 9.46
N ARG A 270 22.32 11.60 10.36
CA ARG A 270 23.17 10.99 11.39
C ARG A 270 22.42 9.93 12.21
N SER A 271 21.14 10.18 12.53
CA SER A 271 20.33 9.25 13.33
C SER A 271 20.00 7.98 12.56
N THR A 272 19.78 8.10 11.24
CA THR A 272 19.53 6.99 10.31
C THR A 272 20.74 6.05 10.24
N VAL A 273 21.94 6.61 10.00
CA VAL A 273 23.17 5.83 9.89
C VAL A 273 23.50 5.13 11.22
N ARG A 274 23.28 5.81 12.35
CA ARG A 274 23.51 5.24 13.67
C ARG A 274 22.61 4.01 13.92
N LYS A 275 21.31 4.15 13.67
CA LYS A 275 20.35 3.04 13.82
C LYS A 275 20.70 1.87 12.90
N HIS A 276 21.10 2.16 11.66
CA HIS A 276 21.53 1.14 10.71
C HIS A 276 22.74 0.36 11.21
N LEU A 277 23.79 1.05 11.66
CA LEU A 277 25.00 0.38 12.20
C LEU A 277 24.71 -0.39 13.50
N GLU A 278 23.86 0.14 14.38
CA GLU A 278 23.42 -0.55 15.61
C GLU A 278 22.63 -1.83 15.29
N GLN A 279 21.84 -1.84 14.21
CA GLN A 279 21.07 -3.01 13.77
C GLN A 279 21.90 -4.04 13.00
N CYS A 280 22.94 -3.60 12.27
CA CYS A 280 23.83 -4.48 11.52
C CYS A 280 24.99 -5.05 12.36
N ALA A 281 25.34 -4.42 13.49
CA ALA A 281 26.47 -4.83 14.31
C ALA A 281 26.17 -6.10 15.11
N GLY A 282 26.58 -7.25 14.57
CA GLY A 282 26.68 -8.52 15.30
C GLY A 282 27.81 -8.55 16.33
N GLY A 283 27.87 -7.56 17.23
CA GLY A 283 28.71 -7.58 18.43
C GLY A 283 30.09 -6.88 18.37
N GLU A 284 30.56 -6.41 17.21
CA GLU A 284 31.93 -5.85 17.09
C GLU A 284 32.03 -4.41 16.52
N GLY A 285 30.95 -3.63 16.51
CA GLY A 285 30.99 -2.25 15.99
C GLY A 285 31.30 -2.14 14.49
N ARG A 286 31.15 -3.25 13.76
CA ARG A 286 31.24 -3.33 12.30
C ARG A 286 29.82 -3.38 11.74
N GLY A 287 29.49 -2.46 10.84
CA GLY A 287 28.26 -2.53 10.05
C GLY A 287 28.58 -2.51 8.57
N THR A 288 27.57 -2.27 7.75
CA THR A 288 27.70 -2.13 6.31
C THR A 288 27.16 -0.78 5.86
N ASP A 289 27.65 -0.26 4.75
CA ASP A 289 27.06 0.89 4.08
C ASP A 289 25.69 0.47 3.49
N PRO A 290 24.61 1.21 3.77
CA PRO A 290 23.25 0.84 3.40
C PRO A 290 22.96 0.85 1.89
N PHE A 291 23.80 1.48 1.07
CA PHE A 291 23.62 1.59 -0.39
C PHE A 291 24.46 0.58 -1.16
N THR A 292 25.67 0.30 -0.66
CA THR A 292 26.65 -0.54 -1.36
C THR A 292 26.84 -1.92 -0.73
N GLY A 293 26.37 -2.11 0.51
CA GLY A 293 26.59 -3.34 1.28
C GLY A 293 28.04 -3.56 1.73
N LEU A 294 28.95 -2.63 1.46
CA LEU A 294 30.37 -2.73 1.82
C LEU A 294 30.57 -2.51 3.32
N PRO A 295 31.57 -3.13 3.95
CA PRO A 295 31.87 -2.93 5.36
C PRO A 295 32.13 -1.45 5.68
N MET A 296 31.49 -0.94 6.73
CA MET A 296 31.60 0.45 7.17
C MET A 296 31.52 0.55 8.69
N ARG A 297 32.31 1.45 9.28
CA ARG A 297 32.28 1.77 10.70
C ARG A 297 31.77 3.18 10.92
N TRP A 298 31.33 3.46 12.15
CA TRP A 298 30.90 4.81 12.55
C TRP A 298 32.00 5.85 12.39
N ALA A 299 33.27 5.47 12.57
CA ALA A 299 34.42 6.35 12.39
C ALA A 299 34.61 6.81 10.94
N ASP A 300 34.09 6.06 9.96
CA ASP A 300 34.23 6.38 8.54
C ASP A 300 33.19 7.41 8.08
N VAL A 301 32.16 7.67 8.91
CA VAL A 301 31.07 8.59 8.64
C VAL A 301 31.50 10.02 8.97
N LYS A 302 31.49 10.89 7.97
CA LYS A 302 31.93 12.29 8.11
C LYS A 302 30.73 13.22 8.23
N VAL A 303 30.79 14.20 9.13
CA VAL A 303 29.75 15.23 9.22
C VAL A 303 29.81 16.10 7.96
N ASP A 304 28.67 16.27 7.29
CA ASP A 304 28.58 17.13 6.12
C ASP A 304 28.12 18.53 6.55
N ALA A 305 29.09 19.32 7.02
CA ALA A 305 28.83 20.67 7.52
C ALA A 305 28.32 21.61 6.42
N ALA A 306 28.79 21.43 5.18
CA ALA A 306 28.39 22.22 4.02
C ALA A 306 26.91 21.98 3.69
N LEU A 307 26.50 20.71 3.59
CA LEU A 307 25.09 20.35 3.35
C LEU A 307 24.20 20.78 4.52
N LYS A 308 24.69 20.69 5.76
CA LYS A 308 23.95 21.17 6.94
C LYS A 308 23.68 22.67 6.87
N GLU A 309 24.66 23.45 6.43
CA GLU A 309 24.51 24.89 6.27
C GLU A 309 23.56 25.24 5.13
N GLU A 310 23.62 24.50 4.02
CA GLU A 310 22.73 24.65 2.87
C GLU A 310 21.27 24.36 3.23
N ILE A 311 21.01 23.25 3.94
CA ILE A 311 19.70 22.91 4.48
C ILE A 311 19.21 24.00 5.44
N GLY A 312 20.09 24.52 6.30
CA GLY A 312 19.74 25.59 7.23
C GLY A 312 19.42 26.92 6.53
N ARG A 313 20.13 27.26 5.45
CA ARG A 313 19.80 28.42 4.60
C ARG A 313 18.44 28.25 3.92
N TRP A 314 18.13 27.04 3.45
CA TRP A 314 16.84 26.73 2.85
C TRP A 314 15.68 26.84 3.84
N TRP A 315 15.79 26.25 5.04
CA TRP A 315 14.74 26.39 6.07
C TRP A 315 14.48 27.84 6.46
N ARG A 316 15.54 28.67 6.61
CA ARG A 316 15.37 30.12 6.86
C ARG A 316 14.67 30.84 5.72
N SER A 317 15.00 30.47 4.48
CA SER A 317 14.33 30.99 3.28
C SER A 317 12.85 30.60 3.21
N VAL A 318 12.46 29.44 3.76
CA VAL A 318 11.07 28.95 3.76
C VAL A 318 10.28 29.52 4.93
N ASP A 319 10.89 29.69 6.10
CA ASP A 319 10.24 30.17 7.33
C ASP A 319 10.14 31.71 7.41
N GLY A 320 10.68 32.44 6.44
CA GLY A 320 10.52 33.90 6.32
C GLY A 320 11.25 34.72 7.39
N VAL A 321 12.41 34.25 7.86
CA VAL A 321 13.29 34.96 8.82
C VAL A 321 14.66 35.25 8.21
#